data_AF-A0A958AUA7-F1
#
_entry.id   AF-A0A958AUA7-F1
#
_cell.length_a   1.000
_cell.length_b   1.000
_cell.length_c   1.000
_cell.angle_alpha   90.00
_cell.angle_beta   90.00
_cell.angle_gamma   90.00
#
_symmetry.space_group_name_H-M   'P 1'
#
loop_
_entity.id
_entity.type
_entity.pdbx_description
1 polymer ?
#
loop_
_entity_poly.entity_id
_entity_poly.type
_entity_poly.pdbx_seq_one_letter_code
_entity_poly.pdbx_strand_id
1 'polypeptide(L)'
;MSRLNHSLLLRCNSTTAAYAVMDGIIDDMLISRLHKQHTMPFLMRYGFADRRLPWHQIFRWKQNKRAHNQRVILSNLPPVSCICLNTGYPGRLEEAIHSFLQQDYDGQKELIVLNDNPAQMLAFDHPEVKIVNLPQQIQFGCKKWNAAVTYCTHDLILVWNAADISLPHRVSVSVKKIAKADDYLHFMPSTIFIWENERVSGPYHNLFHQGSCWSRRLFDQVGGFRKVDRTSVIFKPLLRTTEQPRYDALRADEIFYIFRGLNYVTNKPHPPSGEIQLSPHWQVDYSKLVQDHLASEIVDNIDRSLPELSSKTRKKLTRYGSGGPRRFYIFEDRKLAYISTAKVACTSIKTAMMQPYHIHENVHKAWPHIYFGHLKNEHQNFFKFSFVRNPFDRLVSGYRDKIISKPRQQREYFSTIPTDISFSEFVAEVVKCPDCLINGHFQSQFAKLYHHGELQVDFLGRFENLAEDWLTIAKRFEFDPQLPHKMKSSTKRGVYKDYRTYYTEELVHLVYNRFRADVEVFGYKESYKALLAFVREKK
;
A
#
# COMPACT_ATOMS: atom_id res chain seq x y z
N MET A 1 -0.99 29.56 -27.57
CA MET A 1 0.40 30.06 -27.63
C MET A 1 0.40 31.50 -27.12
N SER A 2 0.66 31.72 -25.83
CA SER A 2 0.82 33.08 -25.28
C SER A 2 1.14 33.03 -23.78
N ARG A 3 2.30 33.61 -23.41
CA ARG A 3 2.72 34.09 -22.09
C ARG A 3 2.92 33.06 -20.96
N LEU A 4 4.18 32.66 -20.85
CA LEU A 4 4.85 32.11 -19.68
C LEU A 4 4.79 33.07 -18.48
N ASN A 5 4.52 32.54 -17.29
CA ASN A 5 4.94 33.15 -16.02
C ASN A 5 6.44 32.86 -15.82
N HIS A 6 7.25 33.81 -16.30
CA HIS A 6 8.71 33.81 -16.32
C HIS A 6 9.34 34.41 -15.04
N SER A 7 8.59 34.53 -13.93
CA SER A 7 8.98 35.37 -12.78
C SER A 7 9.41 34.65 -11.49
N LEU A 8 9.54 33.32 -11.46
CA LEU A 8 9.95 32.59 -10.25
C LEU A 8 11.35 31.93 -10.31
N LEU A 9 12.04 32.00 -11.45
CA LEU A 9 13.39 31.43 -11.60
C LEU A 9 14.53 32.46 -11.64
N LEU A 10 14.20 33.75 -11.49
CA LEU A 10 15.19 34.84 -11.37
C LEU A 10 15.45 35.29 -9.92
N ARG A 11 15.01 34.52 -8.91
CA ARG A 11 15.25 34.79 -7.48
C ARG A 11 15.75 33.58 -6.69
N CYS A 12 16.62 32.77 -7.28
CA CYS A 12 17.37 31.76 -6.51
C CYS A 12 18.86 32.12 -6.55
N ASN A 13 19.44 32.38 -5.37
CA ASN A 13 20.87 32.58 -5.22
C ASN A 13 21.64 31.35 -5.74
N SER A 14 22.76 31.61 -6.42
CA SER A 14 23.64 30.62 -7.07
C SER A 14 24.14 29.49 -6.15
N THR A 15 24.09 29.68 -4.84
CA THR A 15 24.39 28.66 -3.83
C THR A 15 23.38 27.50 -3.83
N THR A 16 22.10 27.77 -4.09
CA THR A 16 21.01 26.78 -4.03
C THR A 16 21.06 25.78 -5.18
N ALA A 17 21.54 26.22 -6.35
CA ALA A 17 21.72 25.35 -7.51
C ALA A 17 22.93 24.40 -7.35
N ALA A 18 23.94 24.80 -6.57
CA ALA A 18 25.11 23.96 -6.29
C ALA A 18 24.79 22.82 -5.29
N TYR A 19 23.95 23.08 -4.28
CA TYR A 19 23.49 22.03 -3.36
C TYR A 19 22.61 20.98 -4.04
N ALA A 20 21.72 21.40 -4.96
CA ALA A 20 20.86 20.47 -5.70
C ALA A 20 21.62 19.47 -6.61
N VAL A 21 22.85 19.81 -7.03
CA VAL A 21 23.73 18.93 -7.83
C VAL A 21 24.55 17.98 -6.95
N MET A 22 24.93 18.38 -5.72
CA MET A 22 25.64 17.50 -4.79
C MET A 22 24.72 16.45 -4.14
N ASP A 23 23.45 16.76 -3.92
CA ASP A 23 22.47 15.87 -3.27
C ASP A 23 21.70 14.95 -4.24
N GLY A 24 22.03 14.97 -5.54
CA GLY A 24 21.44 14.04 -6.53
C GLY A 24 19.96 14.29 -6.85
N ILE A 25 19.48 15.53 -6.72
CA ILE A 25 18.06 15.90 -6.86
C ILE A 25 17.66 16.23 -8.32
N ILE A 26 18.59 16.12 -9.30
CA ILE A 26 18.30 16.42 -10.72
C ILE A 26 18.57 15.19 -11.59
N ASP A 27 17.53 14.73 -12.30
CA ASP A 27 17.57 13.69 -13.33
C ASP A 27 18.48 14.07 -14.52
N ASP A 28 19.15 13.06 -15.10
CA ASP A 28 20.18 13.15 -16.16
C ASP A 28 19.79 14.01 -17.39
N MET A 29 18.51 14.29 -17.61
CA MET A 29 18.02 15.07 -18.75
C MET A 29 18.30 16.57 -18.68
N LEU A 30 18.50 17.17 -17.50
CA LEU A 30 18.73 18.63 -17.39
C LEU A 30 20.21 19.02 -17.57
N ILE A 31 21.15 18.12 -17.27
CA ILE A 31 22.59 18.37 -17.40
C ILE A 31 23.02 18.44 -18.87
N SER A 32 22.32 17.74 -19.77
CA SER A 32 22.60 17.81 -21.22
C SER A 32 22.27 19.16 -21.86
N ARG A 33 21.46 20.01 -21.21
CA ARG A 33 21.02 21.32 -21.74
C ARG A 33 21.77 22.53 -21.16
N LEU A 34 22.65 22.34 -20.18
CA LEU A 34 23.52 23.42 -19.70
C LEU A 34 24.75 23.52 -20.60
N HIS A 35 24.66 24.40 -21.58
CA HIS A 35 25.71 24.67 -22.55
C HIS A 35 27.02 25.12 -21.88
N LYS A 36 28.14 24.66 -22.46
CA LYS A 36 29.55 24.73 -22.04
C LYS A 36 30.16 26.11 -21.74
N GLN A 37 29.41 27.21 -21.72
CA GLN A 37 30.01 28.57 -21.66
C GLN A 37 30.00 29.27 -20.30
N HIS A 38 29.25 28.78 -19.29
CA HIS A 38 29.12 29.51 -18.01
C HIS A 38 29.58 28.77 -16.75
N THR A 39 29.83 27.46 -16.81
CA THR A 39 30.16 26.66 -15.61
C THR A 39 31.66 26.63 -15.28
N MET A 40 32.54 26.80 -16.28
CA MET A 40 33.99 26.71 -16.09
C MET A 40 34.63 27.89 -15.34
N PRO A 41 34.20 29.15 -15.54
CA PRO A 41 34.74 30.27 -14.76
C PRO A 41 34.37 30.21 -13.27
N PHE A 42 33.25 29.55 -12.93
CA PHE A 42 32.77 29.42 -11.54
C PHE A 42 33.55 28.38 -10.74
N LEU A 43 33.87 27.23 -11.34
CA LEU A 43 34.66 26.17 -10.69
C LEU A 43 36.13 26.56 -10.48
N MET A 44 36.70 27.37 -11.38
CA MET A 44 38.06 27.92 -11.24
C MET A 44 38.20 28.90 -10.06
N ARG A 45 37.13 29.61 -9.68
CA ARG A 45 37.17 30.63 -8.61
C ARG A 45 37.16 30.04 -7.19
N TYR A 46 36.77 28.77 -7.03
CA TYR A 46 36.64 28.10 -5.73
C TYR A 46 37.64 26.94 -5.52
N GLY A 47 38.71 26.87 -6.32
CA GLY A 47 39.88 26.02 -6.02
C GLY A 47 39.72 24.51 -6.27
N PHE A 48 38.62 24.06 -6.87
CA PHE A 48 38.39 22.64 -7.16
C PHE A 48 38.81 22.26 -8.58
N ALA A 49 40.12 22.32 -8.86
CA ALA A 49 40.71 21.60 -9.99
C ALA A 49 42.22 21.44 -9.77
N ASP A 50 42.62 20.35 -9.10
CA ASP A 50 43.98 19.84 -9.34
C ASP A 50 44.04 19.35 -10.79
N ARG A 51 44.86 20.04 -11.59
CA ARG A 51 45.11 19.75 -12.99
C ARG A 51 45.95 18.48 -13.09
N ARG A 52 45.36 17.28 -13.01
CA ARG A 52 46.00 16.06 -13.57
C ARG A 52 45.21 14.73 -13.57
N LEU A 53 43.88 14.71 -13.53
CA LEU A 53 43.14 13.43 -13.66
C LEU A 53 42.32 13.33 -14.96
N PRO A 54 42.75 12.51 -15.94
CA PRO A 54 41.99 12.30 -17.18
C PRO A 54 40.72 11.47 -16.93
N TRP A 55 39.63 11.85 -17.62
CA TRP A 55 38.26 11.32 -17.47
C TRP A 55 38.11 9.78 -17.47
N HIS A 56 39.06 9.04 -18.05
CA HIS A 56 39.03 7.57 -18.07
C HIS A 56 39.34 6.94 -16.69
N GLN A 57 40.08 7.64 -15.80
CA GLN A 57 40.34 7.13 -14.45
C GLN A 57 39.13 7.31 -13.52
N ILE A 58 38.26 8.29 -13.76
CA ILE A 58 37.00 8.49 -13.03
C ILE A 58 36.02 7.31 -13.28
N PHE A 59 36.02 6.74 -14.48
CA PHE A 59 35.21 5.56 -14.82
C PHE A 59 35.75 4.27 -14.18
N ARG A 60 37.08 4.11 -14.10
CA ARG A 60 37.71 2.98 -13.39
C ARG A 60 37.49 3.06 -11.88
N TRP A 61 37.45 4.27 -11.31
CA TRP A 61 37.05 4.50 -9.92
C TRP A 61 35.59 4.10 -9.65
N LYS A 62 34.66 4.37 -10.57
CA LYS A 62 33.24 3.95 -10.45
C LYS A 62 33.04 2.44 -10.53
N GLN A 63 33.78 1.72 -11.37
CA GLN A 63 33.68 0.25 -11.45
C GLN A 63 34.34 -0.43 -10.24
N ASN A 64 35.49 0.07 -9.77
CA ASN A 64 36.10 -0.43 -8.54
C ASN A 64 35.29 -0.06 -7.29
N LYS A 65 34.56 1.08 -7.25
CA LYS A 65 33.61 1.36 -6.16
C LYS A 65 32.41 0.41 -6.15
N ARG A 66 31.93 -0.08 -7.29
CA ARG A 66 30.84 -1.07 -7.33
C ARG A 66 31.26 -2.45 -6.87
N ALA A 67 32.50 -2.87 -7.16
CA ALA A 67 33.04 -4.14 -6.68
C ALA A 67 33.57 -4.06 -5.23
N HIS A 68 34.04 -2.89 -4.78
CA HIS A 68 34.52 -2.69 -3.39
C HIS A 68 33.38 -2.32 -2.42
N ASN A 69 32.30 -1.66 -2.87
CA ASN A 69 31.09 -1.42 -2.06
C ASN A 69 30.21 -2.68 -1.88
N GLN A 70 30.54 -3.80 -2.51
CA GLN A 70 29.88 -5.09 -2.24
C GLN A 70 30.68 -6.01 -1.32
N ARG A 71 31.89 -5.64 -0.87
CA ARG A 71 32.69 -6.48 0.05
C ARG A 71 33.51 -5.76 1.13
N VAL A 72 33.34 -4.45 1.35
CA VAL A 72 33.89 -3.76 2.53
C VAL A 72 32.86 -2.75 3.09
N ILE A 73 31.90 -3.25 3.87
CA ILE A 73 31.30 -2.49 4.97
C ILE A 73 31.52 -3.35 6.21
N LEU A 74 32.66 -3.18 6.87
CA LEU A 74 32.73 -3.49 8.29
C LEU A 74 31.90 -2.41 9.00
N SER A 75 30.73 -2.86 9.46
CA SER A 75 29.73 -2.25 10.34
C SER A 75 30.15 -0.97 11.11
N ASN A 76 29.61 0.18 10.73
CA ASN A 76 29.41 1.35 11.62
C ASN A 76 27.92 1.53 11.97
N LEU A 77 27.19 0.41 12.12
CA LEU A 77 25.81 0.41 12.56
C LEU A 77 25.76 0.52 14.10
N PRO A 78 24.92 1.39 14.67
CA PRO A 78 24.89 1.63 16.12
C PRO A 78 24.41 0.40 16.88
N PRO A 79 25.12 -0.06 17.92
CA PRO A 79 24.70 -1.26 18.63
C PRO A 79 23.38 -1.04 19.39
N VAL A 80 22.56 -2.08 19.53
CA VAL A 80 21.20 -1.98 20.08
C VAL A 80 20.89 -2.99 21.17
N SER A 81 20.12 -2.58 22.17
CA SER A 81 19.58 -3.46 23.22
C SER A 81 18.06 -3.58 23.09
N CYS A 82 17.54 -4.79 23.00
CA CYS A 82 16.11 -5.08 22.99
C CYS A 82 15.67 -5.57 24.38
N ILE A 83 14.60 -5.02 24.95
CA ILE A 83 14.08 -5.43 26.27
C ILE A 83 12.83 -6.27 26.13
N CYS A 84 12.89 -7.52 26.56
CA CYS A 84 11.76 -8.44 26.59
C CYS A 84 11.36 -8.78 28.03
N LEU A 85 10.17 -8.34 28.43
CA LEU A 85 9.63 -8.65 29.76
C LEU A 85 8.84 -9.96 29.69
N ASN A 86 9.26 -10.97 30.47
CA ASN A 86 8.54 -12.24 30.52
C ASN A 86 7.10 -12.02 31.01
N THR A 87 6.14 -12.69 30.37
CA THR A 87 4.72 -12.69 30.72
C THR A 87 4.26 -13.98 31.40
N GLY A 88 5.18 -14.94 31.58
CA GLY A 88 4.93 -16.25 32.21
C GLY A 88 4.59 -17.37 31.23
N TYR A 89 4.49 -17.09 29.92
CA TYR A 89 4.09 -18.08 28.90
C TYR A 89 5.28 -18.40 27.98
N PRO A 90 6.01 -19.51 28.21
CA PRO A 90 7.23 -19.84 27.45
C PRO A 90 7.04 -19.85 25.95
N GLY A 91 5.95 -20.45 25.43
CA GLY A 91 5.71 -20.49 23.99
C GLY A 91 5.61 -19.12 23.32
N ARG A 92 5.06 -18.11 24.01
CA ARG A 92 5.02 -16.73 23.47
C ARG A 92 6.41 -16.08 23.51
N LEU A 93 7.13 -16.31 24.60
CA LEU A 93 8.50 -15.84 24.76
C LEU A 93 9.43 -16.46 23.71
N GLU A 94 9.30 -17.75 23.41
CA GLU A 94 10.06 -18.45 22.37
C GLU A 94 9.86 -17.81 21.00
N GLU A 95 8.63 -17.45 20.63
CA GLU A 95 8.36 -16.76 19.37
C GLU A 95 8.96 -15.35 19.34
N ALA A 96 8.92 -14.63 20.47
CA ALA A 96 9.54 -13.32 20.59
C ALA A 96 11.07 -13.39 20.50
N ILE A 97 11.70 -14.38 21.14
CA ILE A 97 13.14 -14.63 21.01
C ILE A 97 13.46 -15.00 19.55
N HIS A 98 12.66 -15.87 18.93
CA HIS A 98 12.85 -16.24 17.53
C HIS A 98 12.75 -15.03 16.60
N SER A 99 11.76 -14.15 16.80
CA SER A 99 11.66 -12.87 16.07
C SER A 99 12.92 -12.01 16.19
N PHE A 100 13.60 -12.03 17.35
CA PHE A 100 14.84 -11.26 17.56
C PHE A 100 16.02 -11.90 16.83
N LEU A 101 16.10 -13.23 16.83
CA LEU A 101 17.15 -13.98 16.13
C LEU A 101 17.04 -13.84 14.61
N GLN A 102 15.83 -13.65 14.08
CA GLN A 102 15.56 -13.43 12.65
C GLN A 102 15.82 -12.00 12.16
N GLN A 103 16.35 -11.09 12.99
CA GLN A 103 16.53 -9.70 12.58
C GLN A 103 17.59 -9.53 11.49
N ASP A 104 17.30 -8.74 10.45
CA ASP A 104 18.17 -8.45 9.30
C ASP A 104 19.27 -7.41 9.58
N TYR A 105 19.64 -7.27 10.84
CA TYR A 105 20.50 -6.19 11.31
C TYR A 105 21.94 -6.66 11.49
N ASP A 106 22.84 -6.12 10.66
CA ASP A 106 24.27 -6.47 10.66
C ASP A 106 25.06 -5.81 11.81
N GLY A 107 24.45 -4.90 12.58
CA GLY A 107 25.07 -4.28 13.75
C GLY A 107 24.97 -5.17 14.99
N GLN A 108 25.73 -4.86 16.04
CA GLN A 108 25.61 -5.59 17.31
C GLN A 108 24.20 -5.41 17.89
N LYS A 109 23.59 -6.52 18.29
CA LYS A 109 22.28 -6.53 18.93
C LYS A 109 22.28 -7.51 20.10
N GLU A 110 21.56 -7.16 21.14
CA GLU A 110 21.28 -8.06 22.27
C GLU A 110 19.80 -8.04 22.63
N LEU A 111 19.32 -9.15 23.18
CA LEU A 111 17.99 -9.27 23.76
C LEU A 111 18.11 -9.56 25.25
N ILE A 112 17.58 -8.66 26.07
CA ILE A 112 17.48 -8.83 27.52
C ILE A 112 16.10 -9.40 27.84
N VAL A 113 16.04 -10.67 28.22
CA VAL A 113 14.82 -11.31 28.70
C VAL A 113 14.77 -11.20 30.23
N LEU A 114 13.94 -10.30 30.76
CA LEU A 114 13.76 -10.14 32.19
C LEU A 114 12.61 -11.03 32.69
N ASN A 115 12.97 -12.08 33.41
CA ASN A 115 12.03 -12.95 34.11
C ASN A 115 11.97 -12.60 35.59
N ASP A 116 10.82 -12.09 36.03
CA ASP A 116 10.52 -11.82 37.44
C ASP A 116 9.49 -12.79 38.02
N ASN A 117 9.23 -13.91 37.34
CA ASN A 117 8.43 -14.99 37.90
C ASN A 117 9.36 -15.98 38.62
N PRO A 118 9.46 -15.94 39.97
CA PRO A 118 10.37 -16.82 40.70
C PRO A 118 9.98 -18.30 40.65
N ALA A 119 8.75 -18.61 40.23
CA ALA A 119 8.33 -19.98 39.99
C ALA A 119 8.91 -20.57 38.69
N GLN A 120 9.53 -19.74 37.83
CA GLN A 120 10.12 -20.13 36.56
C GLN A 120 11.62 -19.84 36.55
N MET A 121 12.42 -20.85 36.23
CA MET A 121 13.84 -20.66 35.94
C MET A 121 14.04 -20.87 34.44
N LEU A 122 14.16 -19.78 33.68
CA LEU A 122 14.31 -19.85 32.23
C LEU A 122 15.77 -20.08 31.84
N ALA A 123 16.01 -20.98 30.89
CA ALA A 123 17.32 -21.28 30.35
C ALA A 123 17.30 -21.24 28.82
N PHE A 124 18.27 -20.53 28.24
CA PHE A 124 18.56 -20.47 26.81
C PHE A 124 19.96 -19.89 26.65
N ASP A 125 20.89 -20.68 26.11
CA ASP A 125 22.27 -20.23 25.89
C ASP A 125 22.41 -19.71 24.45
N HIS A 126 22.67 -18.41 24.32
CA HIS A 126 22.88 -17.76 23.04
C HIS A 126 23.68 -16.47 23.22
N PRO A 127 24.70 -16.18 22.38
CA PRO A 127 25.59 -15.03 22.56
C PRO A 127 24.89 -13.67 22.53
N GLU A 128 23.77 -13.57 21.80
CA GLU A 128 22.99 -12.33 21.67
C GLU A 128 21.72 -12.30 22.56
N VAL A 129 21.44 -13.32 23.37
CA VAL A 129 20.25 -13.37 24.23
C VAL A 129 20.65 -13.59 25.68
N LYS A 130 20.33 -12.63 26.53
CA LYS A 130 20.62 -12.67 27.96
C LYS A 130 19.34 -12.86 28.75
N ILE A 131 19.21 -14.01 29.42
CA ILE A 131 18.13 -14.26 30.36
C ILE A 131 18.55 -13.79 31.75
N VAL A 132 17.69 -12.96 32.37
CA VAL A 132 17.85 -12.49 33.74
C VAL A 132 16.68 -13.03 34.56
N ASN A 133 16.93 -14.09 35.33
CA ASN A 133 15.97 -14.65 36.30
C ASN A 133 16.13 -13.92 37.63
N LEU A 134 15.08 -13.24 38.08
CA LEU A 134 15.05 -12.57 39.38
C LEU A 134 14.47 -13.49 40.46
N PRO A 135 14.99 -13.44 41.70
CA PRO A 135 14.51 -14.27 42.79
C PRO A 135 13.13 -13.86 43.32
N GLN A 136 12.63 -12.68 42.91
CA GLN A 136 11.36 -12.12 43.37
C GLN A 136 10.67 -11.33 42.25
N GLN A 137 9.35 -11.27 42.33
CA GLN A 137 8.55 -10.48 41.41
C GLN A 137 8.71 -8.98 41.64
N ILE A 138 8.86 -8.22 40.56
CA ILE A 138 8.88 -6.76 40.64
C ILE A 138 7.44 -6.25 40.63
N GLN A 139 7.04 -5.63 41.73
CA GLN A 139 5.76 -4.94 41.79
C GLN A 139 5.78 -3.68 40.89
N PHE A 140 4.73 -3.53 40.08
CA PHE A 140 4.52 -2.45 39.11
C PHE A 140 5.38 -2.53 37.83
N GLY A 141 4.73 -2.42 36.68
CA GLY A 141 5.40 -2.51 35.38
C GLY A 141 6.47 -1.45 35.14
N CYS A 142 6.31 -0.24 35.69
CA CYS A 142 7.32 0.83 35.57
C CYS A 142 8.65 0.46 36.22
N LYS A 143 8.63 -0.18 37.39
CA LYS A 143 9.86 -0.63 38.07
C LYS A 143 10.53 -1.75 37.28
N LYS A 144 9.75 -2.64 36.67
CA LYS A 144 10.26 -3.73 35.83
C LYS A 144 10.97 -3.18 34.59
N TRP A 145 10.41 -2.17 33.95
CA TRP A 145 11.07 -1.46 32.85
C TRP A 145 12.37 -0.78 33.28
N ASN A 146 12.36 -0.02 34.38
CA ASN A 146 13.57 0.62 34.90
C ASN A 146 14.68 -0.39 35.19
N ALA A 147 14.34 -1.52 35.83
CA ALA A 147 15.28 -2.60 36.10
C ALA A 147 15.81 -3.24 34.81
N ALA A 148 14.97 -3.44 33.79
CA ALA A 148 15.42 -4.02 32.52
C ALA A 148 16.46 -3.13 31.82
N VAL A 149 16.30 -1.80 31.87
CA VAL A 149 17.24 -0.83 31.25
C VAL A 149 18.63 -0.88 31.87
N THR A 150 18.74 -1.23 33.16
CA THR A 150 20.06 -1.36 33.81
C THR A 150 20.86 -2.55 33.32
N TYR A 151 20.22 -3.53 32.66
CA TYR A 151 20.88 -4.69 32.08
C TYR A 151 21.29 -4.50 30.62
N CYS A 152 20.79 -3.45 29.94
CA CYS A 152 21.17 -3.13 28.57
C CYS A 152 22.59 -2.57 28.51
N THR A 153 23.41 -3.13 27.63
CA THR A 153 24.79 -2.71 27.37
C THR A 153 24.88 -1.57 26.36
N HIS A 154 23.88 -1.41 25.48
CA HIS A 154 23.90 -0.40 24.42
C HIS A 154 22.94 0.77 24.70
N ASP A 155 23.17 1.90 24.04
CA ASP A 155 22.44 3.14 24.29
C ASP A 155 21.16 3.27 23.48
N LEU A 156 21.02 2.50 22.40
CA LEU A 156 19.79 2.48 21.61
C LEU A 156 18.92 1.30 22.06
N ILE A 157 17.78 1.61 22.68
CA ILE A 157 16.94 0.65 23.39
C ILE A 157 15.62 0.46 22.65
N LEU A 158 15.30 -0.79 22.33
CA LEU A 158 14.06 -1.19 21.67
C LEU A 158 13.16 -1.96 22.64
N VAL A 159 11.87 -1.67 22.58
CA VAL A 159 10.86 -2.39 23.36
C VAL A 159 10.54 -3.72 22.69
N TRP A 160 10.69 -4.86 23.34
CA TRP A 160 10.44 -6.17 22.74
C TRP A 160 9.32 -6.93 23.46
N ASN A 161 8.07 -6.79 23.00
CA ASN A 161 6.96 -7.43 23.70
C ASN A 161 6.94 -8.95 23.50
N ALA A 162 6.99 -9.71 24.59
CA ALA A 162 6.95 -11.17 24.59
C ALA A 162 5.65 -11.75 24.00
N ALA A 163 4.57 -10.98 23.93
CA ALA A 163 3.27 -11.46 23.42
C ALA A 163 3.06 -11.21 21.91
N ASP A 164 3.85 -10.33 21.31
CA ASP A 164 3.65 -9.84 19.94
C ASP A 164 4.78 -10.31 19.02
N ILE A 165 4.62 -10.12 17.71
CA ILE A 165 5.60 -10.55 16.72
C ILE A 165 6.29 -9.32 16.11
N SER A 166 7.62 -9.40 16.04
CA SER A 166 8.46 -8.48 15.29
C SER A 166 8.96 -9.16 14.02
N LEU A 167 8.75 -8.52 12.88
CA LEU A 167 9.24 -8.98 11.58
C LEU A 167 10.75 -8.75 11.43
N PRO A 168 11.44 -9.47 10.52
CA PRO A 168 12.90 -9.46 10.38
C PRO A 168 13.53 -8.07 10.23
N HIS A 169 12.85 -7.13 9.58
CA HIS A 169 13.37 -5.78 9.31
C HIS A 169 13.15 -4.76 10.43
N ARG A 170 12.69 -5.18 11.61
CA ARG A 170 12.31 -4.27 12.69
C ARG A 170 13.48 -3.42 13.18
N VAL A 171 14.61 -4.03 13.52
CA VAL A 171 15.77 -3.34 14.11
C VAL A 171 16.37 -2.38 13.08
N SER A 172 16.60 -2.84 11.86
CA SER A 172 17.16 -2.02 10.78
C SER A 172 16.27 -0.81 10.45
N VAL A 173 14.95 -0.99 10.37
CA VAL A 173 14.01 0.13 10.19
C VAL A 173 14.04 1.08 11.38
N SER A 174 14.02 0.58 12.61
CA SER A 174 14.00 1.41 13.82
C SER A 174 15.25 2.28 13.92
N VAL A 175 16.43 1.68 13.68
CA VAL A 175 17.72 2.39 13.64
C VAL A 175 17.75 3.42 12.52
N LYS A 176 17.28 3.07 11.32
CA LYS A 176 17.24 4.00 10.18
C LYS A 176 16.31 5.18 10.43
N LYS A 177 15.18 4.96 11.11
CA LYS A 177 14.18 6.01 11.38
C LYS A 177 14.64 6.94 12.50
N ILE A 178 15.16 6.40 13.61
CA ILE A 178 15.71 7.25 14.67
C ILE A 178 16.93 8.04 14.19
N ALA A 179 17.70 7.50 13.25
CA ALA A 179 18.86 8.19 12.67
C ALA A 179 18.53 9.34 11.71
N LYS A 180 17.26 9.53 11.32
CA LYS A 180 16.84 10.63 10.44
C LYS A 180 16.21 11.81 11.20
N ALA A 181 15.99 11.68 12.50
CA ALA A 181 15.38 12.73 13.31
C ALA A 181 16.47 13.71 13.79
N ASP A 182 16.26 15.01 13.57
CA ASP A 182 17.25 16.06 13.81
C ASP A 182 17.79 16.09 15.28
N ASP A 183 17.03 15.55 16.26
CA ASP A 183 17.39 15.51 17.69
C ASP A 183 17.57 14.10 18.32
N TYR A 184 17.45 12.98 17.57
CA TYR A 184 17.87 11.62 17.96
C TYR A 184 17.48 11.03 19.35
N LEU A 185 16.23 11.16 19.81
CA LEU A 185 15.87 10.60 21.13
C LEU A 185 14.84 9.46 21.11
N HIS A 186 13.94 9.42 20.12
CA HIS A 186 12.86 8.43 20.11
C HIS A 186 12.24 8.24 18.73
N PHE A 187 11.89 7.00 18.42
CA PHE A 187 11.08 6.59 17.28
C PHE A 187 9.96 5.67 17.76
N MET A 188 8.75 5.85 17.23
CA MET A 188 7.62 4.96 17.49
C MET A 188 6.82 4.75 16.20
N PRO A 189 6.51 3.50 15.83
CA PRO A 189 5.71 3.24 14.65
C PRO A 189 4.28 3.74 14.86
N SER A 190 3.71 4.28 13.79
CA SER A 190 2.33 4.78 13.74
C SER A 190 1.38 3.81 13.02
N THR A 191 1.90 2.67 12.56
CA THR A 191 1.19 1.66 11.77
C THR A 191 1.61 0.26 12.21
N ILE A 192 0.65 -0.66 12.31
CA ILE A 192 0.83 -2.03 12.77
C ILE A 192 -0.04 -2.99 11.96
N PHE A 193 0.35 -4.26 11.92
CA PHE A 193 -0.57 -5.36 11.60
C PHE A 193 -1.23 -5.89 12.87
N ILE A 194 -2.39 -6.52 12.72
CA ILE A 194 -3.06 -7.27 13.77
C ILE A 194 -3.16 -8.72 13.31
N TRP A 195 -2.92 -9.67 14.21
CA TRP A 195 -3.14 -11.08 13.97
C TRP A 195 -4.21 -11.63 14.89
N GLU A 196 -5.28 -12.14 14.30
CA GLU A 196 -6.45 -12.71 14.98
C GLU A 196 -7.02 -13.85 14.13
N ASN A 197 -7.44 -14.95 14.77
CA ASN A 197 -8.04 -16.11 14.09
C ASN A 197 -7.21 -16.61 12.89
N GLU A 198 -5.89 -16.75 13.10
CA GLU A 198 -4.93 -17.21 12.09
C GLU A 198 -4.80 -16.30 10.86
N ARG A 199 -5.33 -15.08 10.91
CA ARG A 199 -5.28 -14.11 9.81
C ARG A 199 -4.59 -12.84 10.24
N VAL A 200 -3.84 -12.26 9.30
CA VAL A 200 -3.27 -10.92 9.43
C VAL A 200 -4.26 -9.90 8.85
N SER A 201 -4.37 -8.74 9.49
CA SER A 201 -5.15 -7.60 9.05
C SER A 201 -4.42 -6.29 9.32
N GLY A 202 -4.85 -5.20 8.69
CA GLY A 202 -4.17 -3.90 8.71
C GLY A 202 -3.42 -3.62 7.40
N PRO A 203 -2.62 -2.56 7.29
CA PRO A 203 -2.08 -1.83 8.42
C PRO A 203 -3.06 -0.86 9.04
N TYR A 204 -3.12 -0.85 10.37
CA TYR A 204 -3.93 0.06 11.16
C TYR A 204 -3.08 1.16 11.77
N HIS A 205 -3.61 2.37 11.82
CA HIS A 205 -2.97 3.47 12.53
C HIS A 205 -3.19 3.37 14.04
N ASN A 206 -2.12 3.28 14.80
CA ASN A 206 -2.16 3.30 16.26
C ASN A 206 -0.83 3.76 16.85
N LEU A 207 -0.85 4.32 18.06
CA LEU A 207 0.35 4.66 18.81
C LEU A 207 0.73 3.48 19.70
N PHE A 208 1.65 2.65 19.22
CA PHE A 208 2.03 1.43 19.92
C PHE A 208 3.43 1.55 20.52
N HIS A 209 3.47 1.82 21.84
CA HIS A 209 4.73 1.90 22.59
C HIS A 209 5.58 0.63 22.43
N GLN A 210 4.95 -0.53 22.24
CA GLN A 210 5.69 -1.78 22.13
C GLN A 210 6.54 -1.89 20.86
N GLY A 211 6.32 -1.02 19.88
CA GLY A 211 7.16 -0.91 18.69
C GLY A 211 8.26 0.14 18.82
N SER A 212 8.37 0.84 19.95
CA SER A 212 9.27 2.00 20.06
C SER A 212 10.74 1.64 20.20
N CYS A 213 11.56 2.63 19.87
CA CYS A 213 13.00 2.66 19.94
C CYS A 213 13.41 4.03 20.52
N TRP A 214 14.31 4.08 21.48
CA TRP A 214 14.71 5.33 22.14
C TRP A 214 16.12 5.25 22.69
N SER A 215 16.74 6.41 22.87
CA SER A 215 18.09 6.48 23.42
C SER A 215 18.06 6.44 24.96
N ARG A 216 19.10 5.87 25.56
CA ARG A 216 19.35 5.93 27.01
C ARG A 216 19.38 7.37 27.52
N ARG A 217 19.98 8.28 26.75
CA ARG A 217 19.96 9.72 27.04
C ARG A 217 18.55 10.26 27.26
N LEU A 218 17.57 9.87 26.43
CA LEU A 218 16.17 10.30 26.63
C LEU A 218 15.61 9.74 27.93
N PHE A 219 15.86 8.45 28.19
CA PHE A 219 15.40 7.77 29.39
C PHE A 219 15.94 8.45 30.67
N ASP A 220 17.21 8.84 30.67
CA ASP A 220 17.84 9.57 31.78
C ASP A 220 17.24 10.97 31.93
N GLN A 221 16.99 11.67 30.82
CA GLN A 221 16.37 13.01 30.83
C GLN A 221 14.95 13.01 31.41
N VAL A 222 14.14 11.98 31.16
CA VAL A 222 12.79 11.85 31.76
C VAL A 222 12.83 11.38 33.22
N GLY A 223 13.96 10.80 33.66
CA GLY A 223 14.13 10.18 34.97
C GLY A 223 13.51 8.78 35.08
N GLY A 224 13.48 8.03 33.97
CA GLY A 224 12.87 6.70 33.89
C GLY A 224 11.33 6.65 33.98
N PHE A 225 10.77 5.44 34.07
CA PHE A 225 9.32 5.22 34.20
C PHE A 225 8.83 5.53 35.63
N ARG A 226 7.84 6.42 35.79
CA ARG A 226 7.24 6.79 37.09
C ARG A 226 5.99 5.95 37.40
N LYS A 227 5.57 5.91 38.68
CA LYS A 227 4.49 5.04 39.20
C LYS A 227 3.11 5.26 38.56
N VAL A 228 2.84 6.47 38.06
CA VAL A 228 1.55 6.85 37.43
C VAL A 228 1.57 6.77 35.91
N ASP A 229 2.73 6.49 35.30
CA ASP A 229 2.83 6.45 33.86
C ASP A 229 2.44 5.06 33.35
N ARG A 230 1.43 5.00 32.48
CA ARG A 230 1.34 3.89 31.53
C ARG A 230 2.60 3.95 30.64
N THR A 231 3.10 2.80 30.19
CA THR A 231 4.35 2.73 29.40
C THR A 231 4.35 3.66 28.17
N SER A 232 3.18 3.96 27.61
CA SER A 232 2.96 4.91 26.50
C SER A 232 2.95 6.41 26.88
N VAL A 233 3.14 6.76 28.15
CA VAL A 233 2.96 8.14 28.67
C VAL A 233 4.29 8.80 29.06
N ILE A 234 5.37 8.03 29.28
CA ILE A 234 6.62 8.58 29.85
C ILE A 234 7.32 9.62 28.98
N PHE A 235 7.19 9.53 27.66
CA PHE A 235 7.85 10.47 26.74
C PHE A 235 6.98 11.69 26.42
N LYS A 236 5.68 11.68 26.79
CA LYS A 236 4.74 12.77 26.49
C LYS A 236 5.15 14.15 27.05
N PRO A 237 5.74 14.27 28.25
CA PRO A 237 6.13 15.58 28.80
C PRO A 237 7.24 16.28 27.99
N LEU A 238 8.21 15.55 27.46
CA LEU A 238 9.31 16.09 26.62
C LEU A 238 8.89 16.32 25.16
N LEU A 239 7.91 15.56 24.66
CA LEU A 239 7.30 15.77 23.34
C LEU A 239 6.40 17.02 23.25
N ARG A 240 6.15 17.73 24.36
CA ARG A 240 5.37 18.97 24.40
C ARG A 240 6.21 20.24 24.44
N THR A 241 7.51 20.16 24.67
CA THR A 241 8.34 21.35 24.91
C THR A 241 9.14 21.85 23.72
N THR A 242 9.25 21.15 22.58
CA THR A 242 9.80 21.77 21.35
C THR A 242 9.23 21.29 20.03
N GLU A 243 8.84 20.03 19.81
CA GLU A 243 8.31 19.61 18.51
C GLU A 243 7.30 18.46 18.66
N GLN A 244 6.18 18.54 17.93
CA GLN A 244 5.24 17.41 17.86
C GLN A 244 6.00 16.14 17.39
N PRO A 245 5.61 14.93 17.84
CA PRO A 245 6.20 13.70 17.30
C PRO A 245 6.05 13.71 15.78
N ARG A 246 7.17 13.71 15.03
CA ARG A 246 7.14 13.47 13.58
C ARG A 246 6.67 12.04 13.37
N TYR A 247 5.40 11.89 13.02
CA TYR A 247 4.83 10.61 12.61
C TYR A 247 5.30 10.30 11.19
N ASP A 248 6.46 9.67 11.07
CA ASP A 248 6.81 9.02 9.82
C ASP A 248 5.83 7.88 9.59
N ALA A 249 4.91 8.05 8.65
CA ALA A 249 4.12 6.94 8.15
C ALA A 249 5.09 5.91 7.55
N LEU A 250 5.13 4.72 8.12
CA LEU A 250 5.89 3.61 7.53
C LEU A 250 5.22 3.22 6.21
N ARG A 251 6.02 2.99 5.18
CA ARG A 251 5.52 2.30 3.99
C ARG A 251 5.12 0.89 4.38
N ALA A 252 4.23 0.25 3.62
CA ALA A 252 3.75 -1.10 3.93
C ALA A 252 4.91 -2.12 4.10
N ASP A 253 5.96 -2.00 3.30
CA ASP A 253 7.20 -2.80 3.39
C ASP A 253 8.06 -2.48 4.63
N GLU A 254 7.88 -1.30 5.24
CA GLU A 254 8.59 -0.90 6.45
C GLU A 254 7.83 -1.27 7.73
N ILE A 255 6.57 -1.70 7.65
CA ILE A 255 5.79 -2.09 8.83
C ILE A 255 6.34 -3.40 9.35
N PHE A 256 6.73 -3.40 10.62
CA PHE A 256 7.47 -4.49 11.23
C PHE A 256 6.78 -5.13 12.43
N TYR A 257 5.61 -4.63 12.82
CA TYR A 257 4.97 -4.99 14.09
C TYR A 257 3.62 -5.67 13.86
N ILE A 258 3.46 -6.89 14.40
CA ILE A 258 2.18 -7.62 14.39
C ILE A 258 1.69 -7.76 15.82
N PHE A 259 0.58 -7.09 16.12
CA PHE A 259 -0.09 -7.16 17.40
C PHE A 259 -0.98 -8.41 17.48
N ARG A 260 -0.79 -9.22 18.51
CA ARG A 260 -1.63 -10.39 18.79
C ARG A 260 -2.55 -10.03 19.94
N GLY A 261 -3.82 -9.76 19.61
CA GLY A 261 -4.82 -9.16 20.50
C GLY A 261 -4.90 -9.70 21.93
N LEU A 262 -5.52 -8.96 22.85
CA LEU A 262 -5.69 -9.35 24.25
C LEU A 262 -6.60 -10.59 24.44
N ASN A 263 -7.21 -11.12 23.37
CA ASN A 263 -8.21 -12.21 23.42
C ASN A 263 -7.66 -13.58 23.86
N TYR A 264 -6.39 -13.68 24.22
CA TYR A 264 -5.85 -14.84 24.95
C TYR A 264 -6.12 -14.78 26.47
N VAL A 265 -6.93 -13.81 26.95
CA VAL A 265 -7.21 -13.57 28.39
C VAL A 265 -8.43 -14.35 28.90
N THR A 266 -9.14 -15.09 28.06
CA THR A 266 -10.23 -15.96 28.51
C THR A 266 -9.79 -17.43 28.39
N ASN A 267 -9.63 -18.11 29.53
CA ASN A 267 -9.11 -19.49 29.72
C ASN A 267 -7.60 -19.71 29.61
N LYS A 268 -6.79 -19.05 30.45
CA LYS A 268 -5.36 -19.41 30.56
C LYS A 268 -5.14 -20.58 31.54
N PRO A 269 -4.48 -21.68 31.11
CA PRO A 269 -3.89 -22.62 32.07
C PRO A 269 -2.82 -21.93 32.90
N HIS A 270 -2.57 -22.43 34.11
CA HIS A 270 -1.53 -21.89 34.98
C HIS A 270 -0.16 -21.89 34.27
N PRO A 271 0.64 -20.82 34.38
CA PRO A 271 2.01 -20.80 33.86
C PRO A 271 2.80 -22.00 34.37
N PRO A 272 3.57 -22.71 33.53
CA PRO A 272 4.41 -23.80 33.99
C PRO A 272 5.42 -23.29 35.02
N SER A 273 5.77 -24.11 36.01
CA SER A 273 6.77 -23.80 37.04
C SER A 273 7.95 -24.76 36.94
N GLY A 274 9.10 -24.37 37.50
CA GLY A 274 10.35 -25.13 37.47
C GLY A 274 11.35 -24.62 36.44
N GLU A 275 12.32 -25.46 36.11
CA GLU A 275 13.32 -25.19 35.07
C GLU A 275 12.71 -25.36 33.68
N ILE A 276 12.86 -24.34 32.84
CA ILE A 276 12.27 -24.28 31.51
C ILE A 276 13.39 -24.00 30.52
N GLN A 277 13.79 -25.03 29.78
CA GLN A 277 14.67 -24.89 28.63
C GLN A 277 13.85 -24.36 27.46
N LEU A 278 14.16 -23.14 27.00
CA LEU A 278 13.48 -22.54 25.86
C LEU A 278 14.02 -23.11 24.55
N SER A 279 13.13 -23.29 23.58
CA SER A 279 13.42 -23.65 22.20
C SER A 279 12.78 -22.62 21.26
N PRO A 280 13.42 -21.47 21.01
CA PRO A 280 12.83 -20.40 20.21
C PRO A 280 12.48 -20.80 18.77
N HIS A 281 11.18 -20.82 18.45
CA HIS A 281 10.64 -21.06 17.12
C HIS A 281 9.41 -20.20 16.88
N TRP A 282 9.10 -19.91 15.62
CA TRP A 282 7.77 -19.41 15.26
C TRP A 282 6.81 -20.57 15.07
N GLN A 283 5.58 -20.42 15.57
CA GLN A 283 4.51 -21.41 15.31
C GLN A 283 3.96 -21.27 13.88
N VAL A 284 4.05 -20.08 13.31
CA VAL A 284 3.59 -19.75 11.96
C VAL A 284 4.62 -18.87 11.28
N ASP A 285 4.81 -19.01 9.97
CA ASP A 285 5.64 -18.10 9.19
C ASP A 285 4.95 -16.73 9.05
N TYR A 286 5.17 -15.87 10.05
CA TYR A 286 4.58 -14.54 10.12
C TYR A 286 5.05 -13.62 8.99
N SER A 287 6.28 -13.79 8.52
CA SER A 287 6.81 -13.07 7.37
C SER A 287 6.02 -13.41 6.11
N LYS A 288 5.81 -14.72 5.86
CA LYS A 288 4.98 -15.17 4.75
C LYS A 288 3.53 -14.72 4.88
N LEU A 289 2.93 -14.80 6.06
CA LEU A 289 1.55 -14.32 6.28
C LEU A 289 1.41 -12.83 5.93
N VAL A 290 2.35 -11.99 6.35
CA VAL A 290 2.34 -10.57 6.02
C VAL A 290 2.64 -10.34 4.55
N GLN A 291 3.55 -11.09 3.93
CA GLN A 291 3.81 -11.01 2.50
C GLN A 291 2.58 -11.40 1.68
N ASP A 292 1.88 -12.47 2.04
CA ASP A 292 0.66 -12.92 1.39
C ASP A 292 -0.47 -11.89 1.59
N HIS A 293 -0.59 -11.33 2.81
CA HIS A 293 -1.51 -10.25 3.13
C HIS A 293 -1.22 -8.99 2.31
N LEU A 294 0.03 -8.52 2.29
CA LEU A 294 0.44 -7.37 1.50
C LEU A 294 0.37 -7.65 0.00
N ALA A 295 0.59 -8.87 -0.47
CA ALA A 295 0.37 -9.25 -1.85
C ALA A 295 -1.13 -9.31 -2.18
N SER A 296 -1.99 -9.56 -1.20
CA SER A 296 -3.45 -9.43 -1.33
C SER A 296 -3.90 -7.96 -1.29
N GLU A 297 -3.26 -7.13 -0.46
CA GLU A 297 -3.58 -5.71 -0.34
C GLU A 297 -2.93 -4.83 -1.38
N ILE A 298 -1.72 -5.09 -1.90
CA ILE A 298 -1.11 -4.39 -3.04
C ILE A 298 -1.97 -4.58 -4.26
N VAL A 299 -2.62 -5.73 -4.35
CA VAL A 299 -3.63 -6.01 -5.35
C VAL A 299 -4.89 -5.17 -5.15
N ASP A 300 -5.18 -4.73 -3.92
CA ASP A 300 -6.18 -3.71 -3.61
C ASP A 300 -5.62 -2.25 -3.59
N ASN A 301 -4.30 -2.04 -3.50
CA ASN A 301 -3.56 -0.78 -3.22
C ASN A 301 -2.59 -0.34 -4.33
N ILE A 302 -2.69 -0.92 -5.51
CA ILE A 302 -2.25 -0.29 -6.76
C ILE A 302 -2.88 1.15 -6.95
N ASP A 303 -3.78 1.54 -6.03
CA ASP A 303 -4.42 2.82 -5.74
C ASP A 303 -3.53 3.97 -5.12
N ARG A 304 -2.19 3.92 -5.00
CA ARG A 304 -1.43 5.01 -4.30
C ARG A 304 -0.07 5.48 -4.85
N SER A 305 0.17 5.45 -6.16
CA SER A 305 1.22 6.28 -6.78
C SER A 305 0.60 7.39 -7.62
N LEU A 306 0.08 8.44 -6.97
CA LEU A 306 -0.33 9.66 -7.65
C LEU A 306 0.28 10.90 -6.96
N PRO A 307 0.69 11.92 -7.73
CA PRO A 307 1.26 13.16 -7.20
C PRO A 307 0.28 13.88 -6.27
N GLU A 308 0.81 14.73 -5.37
CA GLU A 308 0.10 15.49 -4.33
C GLU A 308 -1.39 15.76 -4.66
N LEU A 309 -2.27 14.92 -4.08
CA LEU A 309 -3.69 14.98 -4.36
C LEU A 309 -4.29 16.31 -3.88
N SER A 310 -4.90 17.06 -4.81
CA SER A 310 -5.61 18.31 -4.51
C SER A 310 -6.62 18.15 -3.37
N SER A 311 -6.94 19.22 -2.63
CA SER A 311 -7.91 19.14 -1.51
C SER A 311 -9.29 18.59 -1.92
N LYS A 312 -9.69 18.83 -3.17
CA LYS A 312 -10.91 18.28 -3.79
C LYS A 312 -10.82 16.76 -3.98
N THR A 313 -9.63 16.26 -4.28
CA THR A 313 -9.36 14.84 -4.45
C THR A 313 -9.34 14.11 -3.11
N ARG A 314 -8.69 14.68 -2.08
CA ARG A 314 -8.77 14.14 -0.69
C ARG A 314 -10.21 14.06 -0.20
N LYS A 315 -11.00 15.13 -0.39
CA LYS A 315 -12.44 15.13 -0.03
C LYS A 315 -13.24 14.02 -0.74
N LYS A 316 -12.90 13.65 -1.98
CA LYS A 316 -13.55 12.53 -2.69
C LYS A 316 -13.15 11.17 -2.10
N LEU A 317 -11.87 10.97 -1.82
CA LEU A 317 -11.37 9.74 -1.16
C LEU A 317 -11.96 9.56 0.24
N THR A 318 -12.01 10.64 1.05
CA THR A 318 -12.63 10.61 2.38
C THR A 318 -14.14 10.32 2.32
N ARG A 319 -14.83 10.79 1.28
CA ARG A 319 -16.29 10.65 1.17
C ARG A 319 -16.76 9.33 0.55
N TYR A 320 -16.00 8.76 -0.38
CA TYR A 320 -16.45 7.61 -1.18
C TYR A 320 -15.52 6.39 -1.08
N GLY A 321 -14.42 6.46 -0.33
CA GLY A 321 -13.38 5.43 -0.35
C GLY A 321 -12.77 5.24 -1.74
N SER A 322 -12.33 4.02 -2.03
CA SER A 322 -11.77 3.62 -3.34
C SER A 322 -12.81 3.52 -4.47
N GLY A 323 -14.11 3.40 -4.17
CA GLY A 323 -15.17 3.12 -5.16
C GLY A 323 -15.71 4.34 -5.94
N GLY A 324 -15.45 5.56 -5.47
CA GLY A 324 -16.02 6.79 -6.06
C GLY A 324 -17.55 6.89 -5.94
N PRO A 325 -18.19 7.96 -6.47
CA PRO A 325 -19.64 8.15 -6.38
C PRO A 325 -20.39 7.16 -7.27
N ARG A 326 -21.14 6.23 -6.65
CA ARG A 326 -22.03 5.30 -7.35
C ARG A 326 -23.30 6.02 -7.81
N ARG A 327 -23.54 6.03 -9.12
CA ARG A 327 -24.73 6.61 -9.75
C ARG A 327 -25.55 5.54 -10.46
N PHE A 328 -26.86 5.68 -10.37
CA PHE A 328 -27.86 4.79 -10.91
C PHE A 328 -28.67 5.52 -11.97
N TYR A 329 -29.10 4.78 -12.99
CA TYR A 329 -30.28 5.14 -13.77
C TYR A 329 -31.49 4.61 -13.01
N ILE A 330 -32.31 5.51 -12.46
CA ILE A 330 -33.45 5.21 -11.62
C ILE A 330 -34.71 5.38 -12.44
N PHE A 331 -35.55 4.35 -12.46
CA PHE A 331 -36.85 4.30 -13.13
C PHE A 331 -37.91 4.17 -12.04
N GLU A 332 -38.51 5.31 -11.67
CA GLU A 332 -39.45 5.40 -10.54
C GLU A 332 -40.70 4.55 -10.77
N ASP A 333 -41.23 4.61 -11.99
CA ASP A 333 -42.43 3.89 -12.44
C ASP A 333 -42.28 2.37 -12.38
N ARG A 334 -41.05 1.87 -12.53
CA ARG A 334 -40.73 0.44 -12.51
C ARG A 334 -40.07 -0.01 -11.20
N LYS A 335 -39.89 0.89 -10.22
CA LYS A 335 -39.11 0.66 -8.99
C LYS A 335 -37.77 -0.03 -9.28
N LEU A 336 -37.06 0.47 -10.28
CA LEU A 336 -35.88 -0.17 -10.88
C LEU A 336 -34.69 0.78 -10.88
N ALA A 337 -33.49 0.27 -10.58
CA ALA A 337 -32.25 1.01 -10.63
C ALA A 337 -31.16 0.23 -11.36
N TYR A 338 -30.45 0.89 -12.28
CA TYR A 338 -29.38 0.28 -13.07
C TYR A 338 -28.04 0.98 -12.85
N ILE A 339 -27.04 0.21 -12.40
CA ILE A 339 -25.65 0.68 -12.37
C ILE A 339 -25.02 0.38 -13.72
N SER A 340 -24.73 1.43 -14.50
CA SER A 340 -24.06 1.28 -15.79
C SER A 340 -22.56 1.05 -15.62
N THR A 341 -22.13 -0.20 -15.68
CA THR A 341 -20.71 -0.57 -15.87
C THR A 341 -20.31 -0.29 -17.31
N ALA A 342 -19.09 0.21 -17.54
CA ALA A 342 -18.64 0.54 -18.90
C ALA A 342 -18.15 -0.72 -19.62
N LYS A 343 -18.38 -0.78 -20.94
CA LYS A 343 -17.89 -1.84 -21.86
C LYS A 343 -18.53 -3.23 -21.66
N VAL A 344 -19.69 -3.28 -21.00
CA VAL A 344 -20.52 -4.48 -20.77
C VAL A 344 -21.85 -4.41 -21.54
N ALA A 345 -21.82 -3.97 -22.80
CA ALA A 345 -23.03 -3.63 -23.59
C ALA A 345 -23.94 -2.55 -22.99
N CYS A 346 -23.42 -1.69 -22.10
CA CYS A 346 -24.23 -0.69 -21.40
C CYS A 346 -25.00 0.27 -22.32
N THR A 347 -24.50 0.56 -23.52
CA THR A 347 -25.21 1.39 -24.51
C THR A 347 -26.43 0.67 -25.07
N SER A 348 -26.31 -0.61 -25.39
CA SER A 348 -27.43 -1.43 -25.88
C SER A 348 -28.48 -1.61 -24.79
N ILE A 349 -28.05 -1.94 -23.56
CA ILE A 349 -28.94 -2.06 -22.39
C ILE A 349 -29.71 -0.76 -22.15
N LYS A 350 -29.02 0.39 -22.09
CA LYS A 350 -29.69 1.69 -21.95
C LYS A 350 -30.66 1.97 -23.09
N THR A 351 -30.29 1.64 -24.33
CA THR A 351 -31.18 1.87 -25.47
C THR A 351 -32.47 1.05 -25.32
N ALA A 352 -32.37 -0.23 -24.97
CA ALA A 352 -33.53 -1.09 -24.76
C ALA A 352 -34.41 -0.61 -23.58
N MET A 353 -33.80 -0.17 -22.48
CA MET A 353 -34.52 0.40 -21.33
C MET A 353 -35.23 1.73 -21.63
N MET A 354 -34.70 2.51 -22.58
CA MET A 354 -35.21 3.85 -22.93
C MET A 354 -36.28 3.80 -24.03
N GLN A 355 -36.35 2.71 -24.81
CA GLN A 355 -37.31 2.52 -25.89
C GLN A 355 -38.78 2.66 -25.45
N PRO A 356 -39.23 2.06 -24.33
CA PRO A 356 -40.62 2.21 -23.87
C PRO A 356 -41.03 3.65 -23.57
N TYR A 357 -40.06 4.55 -23.37
CA TYR A 357 -40.28 5.97 -23.09
C TYR A 357 -40.17 6.84 -24.34
N HIS A 358 -40.03 6.23 -25.53
CA HIS A 358 -39.82 6.94 -26.81
C HIS A 358 -38.61 7.89 -26.80
N ILE A 359 -37.59 7.56 -25.99
CA ILE A 359 -36.37 8.35 -25.88
C ILE A 359 -35.38 7.85 -26.94
N HIS A 360 -35.23 8.62 -28.03
CA HIS A 360 -34.39 8.26 -29.18
C HIS A 360 -33.05 9.01 -29.25
N GLU A 361 -32.83 10.04 -28.42
CA GLU A 361 -31.58 10.83 -28.37
C GLU A 361 -30.88 10.85 -26.99
N ASN A 362 -29.57 11.11 -27.02
CA ASN A 362 -28.59 11.20 -25.92
C ASN A 362 -29.07 10.70 -24.54
N VAL A 363 -28.79 9.43 -24.25
CA VAL A 363 -29.11 8.65 -23.02
C VAL A 363 -28.52 9.20 -21.70
N HIS A 364 -28.02 10.44 -21.72
CA HIS A 364 -27.40 11.15 -20.59
C HIS A 364 -28.17 12.39 -20.12
N LYS A 365 -29.32 12.74 -20.75
CA LYS A 365 -30.24 13.79 -20.24
C LYS A 365 -31.19 13.21 -19.17
N ALA A 366 -31.58 14.02 -18.19
CA ALA A 366 -32.59 13.67 -17.18
C ALA A 366 -34.00 13.76 -17.79
N TRP A 367 -34.83 12.76 -17.56
CA TRP A 367 -36.22 12.68 -18.04
C TRP A 367 -37.18 12.61 -16.84
N PRO A 368 -38.46 13.00 -16.97
CA PRO A 368 -39.38 13.15 -15.82
C PRO A 368 -39.49 11.93 -14.92
N HIS A 369 -39.30 10.72 -15.46
CA HIS A 369 -39.38 9.44 -14.74
C HIS A 369 -38.04 8.69 -14.67
N ILE A 370 -36.98 9.26 -15.27
CA ILE A 370 -35.65 8.64 -15.33
C ILE A 370 -34.60 9.60 -14.78
N TYR A 371 -34.13 9.29 -13.59
CA TYR A 371 -33.13 10.08 -12.90
C TYR A 371 -31.75 9.41 -12.96
N PHE A 372 -30.71 10.19 -13.28
CA PHE A 372 -29.33 9.74 -13.16
C PHE A 372 -28.66 10.36 -11.93
N GLY A 373 -28.45 9.57 -10.88
CA GLY A 373 -27.84 10.06 -9.66
C GLY A 373 -27.80 9.05 -8.54
N HIS A 374 -27.84 9.52 -7.30
CA HIS A 374 -27.77 8.66 -6.11
C HIS A 374 -29.15 8.14 -5.72
N LEU A 375 -29.20 6.93 -5.16
CA LEU A 375 -30.41 6.44 -4.52
C LEU A 375 -30.70 7.28 -3.26
N LYS A 376 -31.98 7.54 -3.00
CA LYS A 376 -32.50 8.15 -1.78
C LYS A 376 -33.17 7.07 -0.93
N ASN A 377 -33.59 7.41 0.29
CA ASN A 377 -34.30 6.49 1.18
C ASN A 377 -35.56 5.88 0.53
N GLU A 378 -36.28 6.65 -0.27
CA GLU A 378 -37.47 6.17 -0.99
C GLU A 378 -37.17 5.08 -2.04
N HIS A 379 -35.90 4.94 -2.47
CA HIS A 379 -35.47 3.93 -3.44
C HIS A 379 -34.90 2.66 -2.80
N GLN A 380 -34.95 2.50 -1.47
CA GLN A 380 -34.33 1.34 -0.80
C GLN A 380 -34.87 0.00 -1.34
N ASN A 381 -36.18 -0.05 -1.60
CA ASN A 381 -36.92 -1.22 -2.10
C ASN A 381 -36.86 -1.40 -3.63
N PHE A 382 -36.08 -0.59 -4.34
CA PHE A 382 -35.97 -0.71 -5.78
C PHE A 382 -35.11 -1.92 -6.13
N PHE A 383 -35.52 -2.66 -7.16
CA PHE A 383 -34.69 -3.71 -7.71
C PHE A 383 -33.50 -3.09 -8.42
N LYS A 384 -32.29 -3.49 -8.05
CA LYS A 384 -31.03 -2.97 -8.57
C LYS A 384 -30.36 -4.04 -9.40
N PHE A 385 -29.87 -3.68 -10.58
CA PHE A 385 -29.09 -4.62 -11.39
C PHE A 385 -27.87 -3.98 -12.04
N SER A 386 -26.94 -4.83 -12.43
CA SER A 386 -25.81 -4.46 -13.28
C SER A 386 -25.32 -5.66 -14.11
N PHE A 387 -24.32 -5.41 -14.95
CA PHE A 387 -23.62 -6.43 -15.72
C PHE A 387 -22.12 -6.29 -15.51
N VAL A 388 -21.42 -7.43 -15.55
CA VAL A 388 -19.95 -7.52 -15.55
C VAL A 388 -19.45 -8.21 -16.80
N ARG A 389 -18.16 -8.06 -17.10
CA ARG A 389 -17.45 -8.75 -18.19
C ARG A 389 -16.09 -9.17 -17.69
N ASN A 390 -15.50 -10.18 -18.34
CA ASN A 390 -14.11 -10.55 -18.19
C ASN A 390 -13.21 -9.29 -18.18
N PRO A 391 -12.49 -9.01 -17.07
CA PRO A 391 -11.75 -7.75 -16.91
C PRO A 391 -10.64 -7.58 -17.96
N PHE A 392 -10.02 -8.66 -18.43
CA PHE A 392 -8.96 -8.61 -19.44
C PHE A 392 -9.48 -8.15 -20.81
N ASP A 393 -10.60 -8.71 -21.26
CA ASP A 393 -11.26 -8.34 -22.51
C ASP A 393 -11.90 -6.94 -22.40
N ARG A 394 -12.53 -6.65 -21.24
CA ARG A 394 -13.11 -5.33 -20.95
C ARG A 394 -12.06 -4.21 -21.06
N LEU A 395 -10.87 -4.41 -20.52
CA LEU A 395 -9.78 -3.42 -20.57
C LEU A 395 -9.33 -3.15 -22.01
N VAL A 396 -9.14 -4.20 -22.82
CA VAL A 396 -8.80 -4.08 -24.25
C VAL A 396 -9.93 -3.38 -25.02
N SER A 397 -11.19 -3.69 -24.72
CA SER A 397 -12.36 -3.00 -25.30
C SER A 397 -12.36 -1.50 -24.97
N GLY A 398 -12.00 -1.14 -23.73
CA GLY A 398 -11.84 0.25 -23.30
C GLY A 398 -10.71 0.94 -24.06
N TYR A 399 -9.53 0.32 -24.14
CA TYR A 399 -8.36 0.84 -24.86
C TYR A 399 -8.68 1.11 -26.34
N ARG A 400 -9.29 0.16 -27.04
CA ARG A 400 -9.66 0.31 -28.45
C ARG A 400 -10.66 1.44 -28.69
N ASP A 401 -11.66 1.57 -27.81
CA ASP A 401 -12.73 2.57 -27.96
C ASP A 401 -12.26 3.98 -27.60
N LYS A 402 -11.49 4.13 -26.52
CA LYS A 402 -11.14 5.44 -25.97
C LYS A 402 -9.77 5.95 -26.37
N ILE A 403 -8.80 5.06 -26.54
CA ILE A 403 -7.43 5.44 -26.93
C ILE A 403 -7.31 5.40 -28.45
N ILE A 404 -7.57 4.25 -29.08
CA ILE A 404 -7.36 4.08 -30.53
C ILE A 404 -8.42 4.82 -31.36
N SER A 405 -9.71 4.62 -31.07
CA SER A 405 -10.78 5.08 -31.98
C SER A 405 -11.14 6.57 -31.85
N LYS A 406 -10.78 7.22 -30.75
CA LYS A 406 -11.20 8.60 -30.41
C LYS A 406 -10.07 9.49 -29.86
N PRO A 407 -8.93 9.65 -30.56
CA PRO A 407 -7.76 10.38 -30.05
C PRO A 407 -8.02 11.85 -29.70
N ARG A 408 -8.95 12.53 -30.40
CA ARG A 408 -9.26 13.96 -30.17
C ARG A 408 -10.05 14.26 -28.89
N GLN A 409 -10.73 13.28 -28.29
CA GLN A 409 -11.49 13.45 -27.03
C GLN A 409 -10.68 13.10 -25.78
N GLN A 410 -9.42 12.69 -25.94
CA GLN A 410 -8.59 12.20 -24.83
C GLN A 410 -8.24 13.29 -23.79
N ARG A 411 -8.21 14.58 -24.17
CA ARG A 411 -7.94 15.70 -23.23
C ARG A 411 -8.95 15.80 -22.08
N GLU A 412 -10.16 15.27 -22.23
CA GLU A 412 -11.16 15.23 -21.15
C GLU A 412 -11.04 13.99 -20.25
N TYR A 413 -10.39 12.93 -20.73
CA TYR A 413 -10.35 11.64 -20.02
C TYR A 413 -9.03 11.38 -19.31
N PHE A 414 -7.95 11.98 -19.78
CA PHE A 414 -6.60 11.80 -19.25
C PHE A 414 -5.80 13.09 -19.40
N SER A 415 -5.60 13.82 -18.30
CA SER A 415 -4.66 14.95 -18.31
C SER A 415 -3.19 14.51 -18.33
N THR A 416 -2.92 13.20 -18.23
CA THR A 416 -1.57 12.62 -18.01
C THR A 416 -1.17 11.48 -18.96
N ILE A 417 -2.08 10.93 -19.77
CA ILE A 417 -1.76 9.78 -20.66
C ILE A 417 -1.58 10.28 -22.11
N PRO A 418 -0.44 10.03 -22.77
CA PRO A 418 -0.19 10.46 -24.14
C PRO A 418 -1.16 9.82 -25.16
N THR A 419 -1.35 10.50 -26.30
CA THR A 419 -2.38 10.13 -27.29
C THR A 419 -2.03 8.99 -28.23
N ASP A 420 -0.79 8.53 -28.16
CA ASP A 420 -0.22 7.48 -29.00
C ASP A 420 0.64 6.59 -28.12
N ILE A 421 -0.04 5.79 -27.29
CA ILE A 421 0.61 4.82 -26.41
C ILE A 421 0.21 3.41 -26.78
N SER A 422 1.18 2.52 -26.65
CA SER A 422 0.99 1.09 -26.76
C SER A 422 0.06 0.56 -25.66
N PHE A 423 -0.45 -0.65 -25.85
CA PHE A 423 -1.30 -1.28 -24.83
C PHE A 423 -0.53 -1.53 -23.52
N SER A 424 0.77 -1.84 -23.57
CA SER A 424 1.60 -2.03 -22.38
C SER A 424 1.75 -0.74 -21.58
N GLU A 425 2.06 0.37 -22.23
CA GLU A 425 2.14 1.69 -21.58
C GLU A 425 0.78 2.10 -21.00
N PHE A 426 -0.31 1.81 -21.73
CA PHE A 426 -1.66 2.06 -21.24
C PHE A 426 -1.99 1.26 -19.97
N VAL A 427 -1.65 -0.03 -19.95
CA VAL A 427 -1.78 -0.86 -18.75
C VAL A 427 -0.96 -0.28 -17.61
N ALA A 428 0.31 0.11 -17.86
CA ALA A 428 1.17 0.70 -16.84
C ALA A 428 0.57 1.96 -16.19
N GLU A 429 -0.17 2.77 -16.95
CA GLU A 429 -0.85 3.95 -16.41
C GLU A 429 -2.19 3.63 -15.73
N VAL A 430 -2.95 2.66 -16.26
CA VAL A 430 -4.20 2.20 -15.64
C VAL A 430 -3.94 1.54 -14.29
N VAL A 431 -2.89 0.74 -14.19
CA VAL A 431 -2.54 0.12 -12.91
C VAL A 431 -2.23 1.21 -11.90
N LYS A 432 -1.32 2.14 -12.15
CA LYS A 432 -0.97 3.22 -11.18
C LYS A 432 -2.13 4.11 -10.72
N CYS A 433 -3.25 4.12 -11.44
CA CYS A 433 -4.35 5.05 -11.21
C CYS A 433 -5.46 4.45 -10.32
N PRO A 434 -5.81 5.12 -9.22
CA PRO A 434 -6.83 4.69 -8.28
C PRO A 434 -8.24 4.59 -8.83
N ASP A 435 -9.08 3.67 -8.33
CA ASP A 435 -10.46 3.51 -8.81
C ASP A 435 -11.33 4.77 -8.61
N CYS A 436 -11.06 5.52 -7.56
CA CYS A 436 -11.76 6.77 -7.27
C CYS A 436 -11.32 7.94 -8.19
N LEU A 437 -10.21 7.80 -8.92
CA LEU A 437 -9.59 8.83 -9.75
C LEU A 437 -9.51 8.47 -11.23
N ILE A 438 -9.55 7.18 -11.54
CA ILE A 438 -9.53 6.67 -12.89
C ILE A 438 -10.88 6.91 -13.57
N ASN A 439 -10.84 7.05 -14.88
CA ASN A 439 -12.05 7.14 -15.66
C ASN A 439 -12.92 5.88 -15.49
N GLY A 440 -14.24 6.04 -15.34
CA GLY A 440 -15.18 4.93 -15.18
C GLY A 440 -15.19 3.88 -16.30
N HIS A 441 -14.55 4.16 -17.44
CA HIS A 441 -14.32 3.17 -18.50
C HIS A 441 -13.25 2.13 -18.16
N PHE A 442 -12.33 2.46 -17.23
CA PHE A 442 -11.20 1.60 -16.81
C PHE A 442 -11.23 1.26 -15.33
N GLN A 443 -12.13 1.87 -14.56
CA GLN A 443 -12.41 1.52 -13.16
C GLN A 443 -12.71 0.02 -12.99
N SER A 444 -12.29 -0.58 -11.89
CA SER A 444 -12.71 -1.90 -11.43
C SER A 444 -14.23 -1.99 -11.36
N GLN A 445 -14.76 -3.13 -11.77
CA GLN A 445 -16.17 -3.44 -11.65
C GLN A 445 -16.54 -3.73 -10.20
N PHE A 446 -15.64 -4.37 -9.45
CA PHE A 446 -15.79 -4.62 -8.02
C PHE A 446 -15.90 -3.31 -7.24
N ALA A 447 -14.96 -2.38 -7.42
CA ALA A 447 -14.98 -1.07 -6.75
C ALA A 447 -16.29 -0.29 -7.01
N LYS A 448 -16.88 -0.48 -8.19
CA LYS A 448 -18.14 0.14 -8.58
C LYS A 448 -19.37 -0.53 -7.98
N LEU A 449 -19.36 -1.86 -7.85
CA LEU A 449 -20.53 -2.67 -7.49
C LEU A 449 -20.55 -3.11 -6.02
N TYR A 450 -19.43 -3.04 -5.31
CA TYR A 450 -19.33 -3.38 -3.89
C TYR A 450 -19.18 -2.15 -3.01
N HIS A 451 -19.72 -2.20 -1.79
CA HIS A 451 -19.50 -1.21 -0.75
C HIS A 451 -19.44 -1.91 0.61
N HIS A 452 -18.39 -1.64 1.40
CA HIS A 452 -18.16 -2.31 2.67
C HIS A 452 -18.27 -3.85 2.61
N GLY A 453 -17.82 -4.45 1.51
CA GLY A 453 -17.84 -5.90 1.30
C GLY A 453 -19.17 -6.47 0.79
N GLU A 454 -20.22 -5.65 0.66
CA GLU A 454 -21.53 -6.07 0.20
C GLU A 454 -21.77 -5.71 -1.27
N LEU A 455 -22.35 -6.63 -2.04
CA LEU A 455 -22.81 -6.37 -3.41
C LEU A 455 -24.04 -5.46 -3.39
N GLN A 456 -24.06 -4.47 -4.28
CA GLN A 456 -25.00 -3.34 -4.20
C GLN A 456 -26.12 -3.42 -5.23
N VAL A 457 -26.29 -4.61 -5.80
CA VAL A 457 -27.31 -4.96 -6.79
C VAL A 457 -27.95 -6.29 -6.44
N ASP A 458 -29.23 -6.44 -6.73
CA ASP A 458 -30.01 -7.65 -6.53
C ASP A 458 -29.80 -8.66 -7.67
N PHE A 459 -29.41 -8.19 -8.85
CA PHE A 459 -29.04 -9.03 -9.99
C PHE A 459 -27.74 -8.57 -10.66
N LEU A 460 -26.88 -9.53 -10.95
CA LEU A 460 -25.61 -9.31 -11.61
C LEU A 460 -25.46 -10.24 -12.82
N GLY A 461 -25.69 -9.70 -14.02
CA GLY A 461 -25.50 -10.45 -15.26
C GLY A 461 -24.06 -10.43 -15.77
N ARG A 462 -23.76 -11.28 -16.75
CA ARG A 462 -22.47 -11.40 -17.43
C ARG A 462 -22.62 -11.02 -18.90
N PHE A 463 -21.64 -10.29 -19.40
CA PHE A 463 -21.58 -9.92 -20.81
C PHE A 463 -21.40 -11.14 -21.71
N GLU A 464 -20.70 -12.17 -21.21
CA GLU A 464 -20.49 -13.44 -21.90
C GLU A 464 -21.81 -14.19 -22.12
N ASN A 465 -22.78 -14.00 -21.22
CA ASN A 465 -24.13 -14.59 -21.27
C ASN A 465 -25.21 -13.51 -21.49
N LEU A 466 -24.84 -12.42 -22.18
CA LEU A 466 -25.66 -11.20 -22.23
C LEU A 466 -27.09 -11.45 -22.70
N ALA A 467 -27.31 -12.32 -23.68
CA ALA A 467 -28.65 -12.59 -24.22
C ALA A 467 -29.57 -13.23 -23.17
N GLU A 468 -29.07 -14.21 -22.42
CA GLU A 468 -29.82 -14.94 -21.40
C GLU A 468 -30.06 -14.08 -20.15
N ASP A 469 -29.02 -13.42 -19.67
CA ASP A 469 -29.10 -12.56 -18.49
C ASP A 469 -29.95 -11.31 -18.75
N TRP A 470 -29.88 -10.74 -19.96
CA TRP A 470 -30.77 -9.67 -20.37
C TRP A 470 -32.21 -10.13 -20.47
N LEU A 471 -32.48 -11.32 -21.02
CA LEU A 471 -33.84 -11.85 -21.12
C LEU A 471 -34.54 -11.92 -19.76
N THR A 472 -33.80 -12.24 -18.70
CA THR A 472 -34.31 -12.24 -17.32
C THR A 472 -34.77 -10.85 -16.87
N ILE A 473 -33.96 -9.83 -17.11
CA ILE A 473 -34.30 -8.43 -16.79
C ILE A 473 -35.43 -7.91 -17.68
N ALA A 474 -35.37 -8.19 -18.98
CA ALA A 474 -36.34 -7.74 -19.96
C ALA A 474 -37.74 -8.31 -19.68
N LYS A 475 -37.85 -9.61 -19.36
CA LYS A 475 -39.11 -10.23 -18.96
C LYS A 475 -39.67 -9.63 -17.66
N ARG A 476 -38.82 -9.42 -16.66
CA ARG A 476 -39.24 -8.93 -15.35
C ARG A 476 -39.75 -7.49 -15.38
N PHE A 477 -39.16 -6.65 -16.23
CA PHE A 477 -39.47 -5.22 -16.30
C PHE A 477 -40.07 -4.78 -17.62
N GLU A 478 -40.56 -5.73 -18.43
CA GLU A 478 -41.24 -5.49 -19.71
C GLU A 478 -40.43 -4.60 -20.68
N PHE A 479 -39.13 -4.87 -20.78
CA PHE A 479 -38.28 -4.30 -21.82
C PHE A 479 -38.24 -5.19 -23.05
N ASP A 480 -37.77 -4.63 -24.17
CA ASP A 480 -37.51 -5.42 -25.38
C ASP A 480 -36.48 -6.53 -25.06
N PRO A 481 -36.85 -7.82 -25.25
CA PRO A 481 -35.92 -8.93 -25.03
C PRO A 481 -34.75 -8.93 -26.02
N GLN A 482 -34.87 -8.26 -27.17
CA GLN A 482 -33.80 -8.12 -28.14
C GLN A 482 -33.00 -6.83 -27.88
N LEU A 483 -31.73 -7.01 -27.51
CA LEU A 483 -30.83 -5.86 -27.41
C LEU A 483 -30.50 -5.31 -28.81
N PRO A 484 -30.61 -3.99 -29.03
CA PRO A 484 -30.26 -3.41 -30.31
C PRO A 484 -28.75 -3.60 -30.60
N HIS A 485 -28.44 -4.16 -31.77
CA HIS A 485 -27.08 -4.33 -32.30
C HIS A 485 -26.45 -2.98 -32.71
N LYS A 486 -26.31 -2.04 -31.78
CA LYS A 486 -25.70 -0.72 -32.05
C LYS A 486 -24.16 -0.73 -32.05
N MET A 487 -23.50 -1.85 -31.74
CA MET A 487 -22.04 -1.92 -31.67
C MET A 487 -21.48 -3.14 -32.42
N LYS A 488 -21.38 -3.08 -33.75
CA LYS A 488 -20.15 -3.59 -34.38
C LYS A 488 -19.05 -2.65 -33.88
N SER A 489 -18.00 -3.17 -33.25
CA SER A 489 -16.85 -2.32 -32.89
C SER A 489 -16.48 -1.54 -34.14
N SER A 490 -16.45 -0.21 -34.06
CA SER A 490 -16.11 0.67 -35.16
C SER A 490 -14.61 0.61 -35.48
N THR A 491 -14.01 -0.57 -35.44
CA THR A 491 -12.82 -0.91 -36.19
C THR A 491 -13.21 -0.83 -37.66
N LYS A 492 -12.85 0.27 -38.31
CA LYS A 492 -12.72 0.33 -39.77
C LYS A 492 -12.02 -0.97 -40.22
N ARG A 493 -12.71 -1.76 -41.05
CA ARG A 493 -12.19 -2.91 -41.81
C ARG A 493 -11.49 -4.01 -40.98
N GLY A 494 -12.25 -5.06 -40.65
CA GLY A 494 -11.84 -6.42 -41.04
C GLY A 494 -10.93 -7.25 -40.14
N VAL A 495 -10.41 -6.76 -39.01
CA VAL A 495 -9.64 -7.63 -38.10
C VAL A 495 -10.11 -7.47 -36.66
N TYR A 496 -11.06 -8.31 -36.23
CA TYR A 496 -11.28 -8.54 -34.81
C TYR A 496 -10.03 -9.23 -34.28
N LYS A 497 -9.07 -8.44 -33.76
CA LYS A 497 -7.96 -9.02 -33.02
C LYS A 497 -8.52 -9.58 -31.73
N ASP A 498 -8.35 -10.87 -31.52
CA ASP A 498 -8.57 -11.53 -30.24
C ASP A 498 -7.89 -10.71 -29.12
N TYR A 499 -8.60 -10.39 -28.05
CA TYR A 499 -8.07 -9.56 -26.97
C TYR A 499 -6.82 -10.19 -26.34
N ARG A 500 -6.71 -11.52 -26.37
CA ARG A 500 -5.58 -12.26 -25.81
C ARG A 500 -4.26 -11.90 -26.49
N THR A 501 -4.28 -11.47 -27.76
CA THR A 501 -3.06 -11.07 -28.50
C THR A 501 -2.46 -9.74 -28.05
N TYR A 502 -3.12 -9.01 -27.14
CA TYR A 502 -2.61 -7.75 -26.59
C TYR A 502 -1.69 -7.97 -25.39
N TYR A 503 -1.70 -9.18 -24.81
CA TYR A 503 -1.03 -9.45 -23.56
C TYR A 503 0.30 -10.16 -23.74
N THR A 504 1.30 -9.72 -22.98
CA THR A 504 2.45 -10.52 -22.57
C THR A 504 2.16 -11.13 -21.20
N GLU A 505 2.92 -12.14 -20.80
CA GLU A 505 2.75 -12.79 -19.49
C GLU A 505 2.86 -11.77 -18.34
N GLU A 506 3.80 -10.84 -18.43
CA GLU A 506 3.95 -9.73 -17.50
C GLU A 506 2.68 -8.86 -17.41
N LEU A 507 2.11 -8.48 -18.56
CA LEU A 507 0.87 -7.69 -18.59
C LEU A 507 -0.32 -8.47 -18.03
N VAL A 508 -0.38 -9.80 -18.22
CA VAL A 508 -1.42 -10.64 -17.63
C VAL A 508 -1.35 -10.55 -16.10
N HIS A 509 -0.15 -10.66 -15.52
CA HIS A 509 0.02 -10.53 -14.08
C HIS A 509 -0.28 -9.12 -13.56
N LEU A 510 0.14 -8.06 -14.25
CA LEU A 510 -0.16 -6.68 -13.87
C LEU A 510 -1.67 -6.39 -13.86
N VAL A 511 -2.39 -6.82 -14.91
CA VAL A 511 -3.84 -6.62 -15.00
C VAL A 511 -4.59 -7.52 -14.03
N TYR A 512 -4.14 -8.78 -13.82
CA TYR A 512 -4.67 -9.63 -12.77
C TYR A 512 -4.55 -8.96 -11.41
N ASN A 513 -3.38 -8.41 -11.10
CA ASN A 513 -3.15 -7.75 -9.83
C ASN A 513 -4.00 -6.49 -9.68
N ARG A 514 -4.20 -5.66 -10.73
CA ARG A 514 -5.06 -4.47 -10.64
C ARG A 514 -6.55 -4.79 -10.48
N PHE A 515 -7.00 -5.88 -11.09
CA PHE A 515 -8.41 -6.26 -11.16
C PHE A 515 -8.69 -7.61 -10.48
N ARG A 516 -7.90 -7.99 -9.47
CA ARG A 516 -8.04 -9.31 -8.84
C ARG A 516 -9.42 -9.50 -8.25
N ALA A 517 -9.96 -8.49 -7.56
CA ALA A 517 -11.31 -8.56 -7.03
C ALA A 517 -12.36 -8.81 -8.15
N ASP A 518 -12.21 -8.18 -9.33
CA ASP A 518 -13.06 -8.50 -10.48
C ASP A 518 -12.89 -9.97 -10.90
N VAL A 519 -11.67 -10.50 -10.90
CA VAL A 519 -11.37 -11.87 -11.32
C VAL A 519 -11.89 -12.90 -10.33
N GLU A 520 -11.63 -12.70 -9.04
CA GLU A 520 -11.91 -13.67 -8.00
C GLU A 520 -13.37 -13.66 -7.59
N VAL A 521 -13.95 -12.47 -7.38
CA VAL A 521 -15.32 -12.34 -6.88
C VAL A 521 -16.34 -12.60 -7.97
N PHE A 522 -16.08 -12.14 -9.21
CA PHE A 522 -16.98 -12.42 -10.34
C PHE A 522 -16.61 -13.71 -11.09
N GLY A 523 -15.73 -14.57 -10.57
CA GLY A 523 -15.53 -15.92 -11.11
C GLY A 523 -14.85 -15.99 -12.49
N TYR A 524 -13.92 -15.08 -12.80
CA TYR A 524 -13.10 -15.11 -14.01
C TYR A 524 -11.73 -15.80 -13.82
N LYS A 525 -11.54 -16.59 -12.77
CA LYS A 525 -10.28 -17.32 -12.50
C LYS A 525 -9.87 -18.22 -13.67
N GLU A 526 -10.82 -18.91 -14.29
CA GLU A 526 -10.54 -19.76 -15.47
C GLU A 526 -10.19 -18.92 -16.71
N SER A 527 -10.80 -17.75 -16.89
CA SER A 527 -10.42 -16.82 -17.95
C SER A 527 -8.98 -16.31 -17.79
N TYR A 528 -8.56 -16.05 -16.54
CA TYR A 528 -7.17 -15.69 -16.22
C TYR A 528 -6.20 -16.82 -16.56
N LYS A 529 -6.48 -18.06 -16.11
CA LYS A 529 -5.64 -19.23 -16.41
C LYS A 529 -5.54 -19.48 -17.91
N ALA A 530 -6.67 -19.43 -18.63
CA ALA A 530 -6.70 -19.63 -20.08
C ALA A 530 -5.90 -18.56 -20.84
N LEU A 531 -5.97 -17.30 -20.40
CA LEU A 531 -5.16 -16.23 -20.97
C LEU A 531 -3.66 -16.45 -20.69
N LEU A 532 -3.30 -16.83 -19.47
CA LEU A 532 -1.91 -17.10 -19.09
C LEU A 532 -1.31 -18.26 -19.89
N ALA A 533 -2.06 -19.36 -20.05
CA ALA A 533 -1.67 -20.49 -20.89
C ALA A 533 -1.47 -20.06 -22.36
N PHE A 534 -2.44 -19.34 -22.94
CA PHE A 534 -2.37 -18.84 -24.31
C PHE A 534 -1.12 -17.98 -24.58
N VAL A 535 -0.73 -17.14 -23.61
CA VAL A 535 0.44 -16.26 -23.78
C VAL A 535 1.76 -17.01 -23.58
N ARG A 536 1.78 -18.04 -22.74
CA ARG A 536 2.96 -18.91 -22.55
C ARG A 536 3.24 -19.79 -23.76
N GLU A 537 2.21 -20.30 -24.43
CA GLU A 537 2.33 -21.11 -25.64
C GLU A 537 2.89 -20.34 -26.85
N LYS A 538 2.89 -19.01 -26.81
CA LYS A 538 3.42 -18.15 -27.88
C LYS A 538 4.89 -17.74 -27.70
N LYS A 539 5.48 -17.99 -26.53
CA LYS A 539 6.93 -17.81 -26.30
C LYS A 539 7.66 -19.07 -26.73
#